data_AF-A0A2V9ZFM9-F1
#
_entry.id   AF-A0A2V9ZFM9-F1
#
_cell.length_a   1.000
_cell.length_b   1.000
_cell.length_c   1.000
_cell.angle_alpha   90.00
_cell.angle_beta   90.00
_cell.angle_gamma   90.00
#
_symmetry.space_group_name_H-M   'P 1'
#
loop_
_entity.id
_entity.type
_entity.pdbx_description
1 polymer ?
#
loop_
_entity_poly.entity_id
_entity_poly.type
_entity_poly.pdbx_seq_one_letter_code
_entity_poly.pdbx_strand_id
1 'polypeptide(L)'
;AGLENIGKGSGYVRRQIEGWSDRYRKSRTPDVGDFETVMAWLQQRMPADVATCLIHNDFRFDNVVLNPENPFEVIGVLDWEMATLGDPLMDLGNSLAYWVQADDDEFFQKTRTQPTNLPGMLTRHEVLDYYASKTGRAVDHFDFYSMYGLFRLAVIVQQIYYRYFHKQTSNPQFAHFGQLVNYLQKRCEQLIGHPEF
;
A
#
# COMPACT_ATOMS: atom_id res chain seq x y z
N ALA A 1 6.42 -14.97 22.67
CA ALA A 1 5.25 -15.34 21.84
C ALA A 1 5.60 -16.20 20.61
N GLY A 2 6.83 -16.71 20.42
CA GLY A 2 7.15 -17.65 19.34
C GLY A 2 7.18 -17.06 17.91
N LEU A 3 6.96 -15.75 17.76
CA LEU A 3 6.89 -15.06 16.47
C LEU A 3 8.27 -14.64 15.93
N GLU A 4 9.36 -14.96 16.61
CA GLU A 4 10.70 -14.45 16.31
C GLU A 4 11.22 -14.94 14.95
N ASN A 5 10.66 -16.04 14.44
CA ASN A 5 11.09 -16.70 13.21
C ASN A 5 10.22 -16.41 11.98
N ILE A 6 9.18 -15.57 12.09
CA ILE A 6 8.30 -15.25 10.94
C ILE A 6 8.90 -14.17 10.01
N GLY A 7 9.99 -13.53 10.42
CA GLY A 7 10.73 -12.53 9.66
C GLY A 7 12.08 -13.03 9.14
N LYS A 8 12.72 -12.21 8.30
CA LYS A 8 14.05 -12.49 7.73
C LYS A 8 15.15 -11.58 8.30
N GLY A 9 14.93 -11.00 9.48
CA GLY A 9 15.84 -10.01 10.09
C GLY A 9 15.82 -8.65 9.39
N SER A 10 16.88 -7.86 9.59
CA SER A 10 17.04 -6.50 9.05
C SER A 10 17.11 -6.46 7.53
N GLY A 11 16.90 -5.28 6.94
CA GLY A 11 16.83 -5.04 5.50
C GLY A 11 15.44 -5.31 4.92
N TYR A 12 14.39 -5.15 5.73
CA TYR A 12 13.01 -5.34 5.28
C TYR A 12 12.66 -4.37 4.14
N VAL A 13 12.98 -3.09 4.29
CA VAL A 13 12.66 -2.06 3.27
C VAL A 13 13.26 -2.44 1.91
N ARG A 14 14.57 -2.73 1.87
CA ARG A 14 15.28 -3.13 0.64
C ARG A 14 14.63 -4.35 -0.03
N ARG A 15 14.36 -5.41 0.74
CA ARG A 15 13.74 -6.64 0.21
C ARG A 15 12.38 -6.37 -0.42
N GLN A 16 11.60 -5.47 0.18
CA GLN A 16 10.31 -5.10 -0.39
C GLN A 16 10.49 -4.38 -1.73
N ILE A 17 11.36 -3.38 -1.82
CA ILE A 17 11.59 -2.65 -3.08
C ILE A 17 12.08 -3.58 -4.18
N GLU A 18 13.09 -4.40 -3.91
CA GLU A 18 13.64 -5.36 -4.87
C GLU A 18 12.58 -6.41 -5.29
N GLY A 19 11.85 -6.96 -4.32
CA GLY A 19 10.85 -7.99 -4.57
C GLY A 19 9.61 -7.51 -5.34
N TRP A 20 9.09 -6.32 -5.02
CA TRP A 20 7.95 -5.75 -5.76
C TRP A 20 8.34 -5.32 -7.17
N SER A 21 9.55 -4.78 -7.35
CA SER A 21 10.10 -4.43 -8.67
C SER A 21 10.21 -5.66 -9.58
N ASP A 22 10.78 -6.76 -9.08
CA ASP A 22 10.86 -8.02 -9.80
C ASP A 22 9.48 -8.60 -10.15
N ARG A 23 8.53 -8.56 -9.20
CA ARG A 23 7.14 -8.99 -9.44
C ARG A 23 6.46 -8.18 -10.54
N TYR A 24 6.65 -6.87 -10.57
CA TYR A 24 6.07 -6.02 -11.62
C TYR A 24 6.64 -6.39 -12.99
N ARG A 25 7.97 -6.44 -13.13
CA ARG A 25 8.62 -6.80 -14.40
C ARG A 25 8.17 -8.16 -14.93
N LYS A 26 7.97 -9.15 -14.05
CA LYS A 26 7.48 -10.49 -14.41
C LYS A 26 6.00 -10.55 -14.80
N SER A 27 5.19 -9.57 -14.39
CA SER A 27 3.76 -9.52 -14.65
C SER A 27 3.34 -8.40 -15.60
N ARG A 28 4.30 -7.67 -16.16
CA ARG A 28 4.03 -6.58 -17.10
C ARG A 28 3.41 -7.12 -18.39
N THR A 29 2.34 -6.47 -18.84
CA THR A 29 1.71 -6.70 -20.16
C THR A 29 2.06 -5.55 -21.12
N PRO A 30 1.99 -5.74 -22.45
CA PRO A 30 2.40 -4.70 -23.41
C PRO A 30 1.55 -3.41 -23.40
N ASP A 31 0.35 -3.46 -22.83
CA ASP A 31 -0.63 -2.38 -22.78
C ASP A 31 -0.58 -1.53 -21.50
N VAL A 32 0.38 -1.81 -20.61
CA VAL A 32 0.67 -0.99 -19.43
C VAL A 32 2.09 -0.40 -19.48
N GLY A 33 2.29 0.69 -18.76
CA GLY A 33 3.61 1.29 -18.57
C GLY A 33 4.60 0.35 -17.87
N ASP A 34 5.86 0.78 -17.73
CA ASP A 34 6.92 -0.09 -17.20
C ASP A 34 7.28 0.16 -15.73
N PHE A 35 6.76 1.24 -15.12
CA PHE A 35 7.10 1.70 -13.77
C PHE A 35 8.60 1.91 -13.49
N GLU A 36 9.48 1.93 -14.51
CA GLU A 36 10.93 1.93 -14.26
C GLU A 36 11.40 3.21 -13.57
N THR A 37 10.81 4.37 -13.91
CA THR A 37 11.05 5.64 -13.21
C THR A 37 10.69 5.56 -11.72
N VAL A 38 9.55 4.93 -11.40
CA VAL A 38 9.07 4.78 -10.02
C VAL A 38 9.95 3.81 -9.24
N MET A 39 10.31 2.67 -9.84
CA MET A 39 11.23 1.70 -9.23
C MET A 39 12.61 2.31 -8.97
N ALA A 40 13.14 3.08 -9.92
CA ALA A 40 14.41 3.78 -9.75
C ALA A 40 14.36 4.81 -8.61
N TRP A 41 13.27 5.59 -8.53
CA TRP A 41 13.07 6.57 -7.46
C TRP A 41 13.01 5.89 -6.08
N LEU A 42 12.24 4.79 -5.95
CA LEU A 42 12.16 4.01 -4.72
C LEU A 42 13.52 3.44 -4.31
N GLN A 43 14.26 2.87 -5.25
CA GLN A 43 15.58 2.30 -4.97
C GLN A 43 16.58 3.37 -4.50
N GLN A 44 16.51 4.59 -5.05
CA GLN A 44 17.41 5.69 -4.71
C GLN A 44 17.08 6.34 -3.36
N ARG A 45 15.80 6.32 -2.95
CA ARG A 45 15.30 7.05 -1.76
C ARG A 45 14.92 6.16 -0.58
N MET A 46 15.03 4.84 -0.70
CA MET A 46 14.68 3.95 0.40
C MET A 46 15.52 4.24 1.65
N PRO A 47 14.88 4.46 2.82
CA PRO A 47 15.59 4.60 4.08
C PRO A 47 16.07 3.23 4.60
N ALA A 48 16.88 3.26 5.66
CA ALA A 48 17.09 2.08 6.48
C ALA A 48 15.80 1.70 7.23
N ASP A 49 15.69 0.45 7.67
CA ASP A 49 14.57 0.01 8.51
C ASP A 49 14.51 0.87 9.80
N VAL A 50 13.35 1.42 10.14
CA VAL A 50 13.19 2.25 11.36
C VAL A 50 13.00 1.40 12.62
N ALA A 51 12.48 0.19 12.45
CA ALA A 51 12.31 -0.82 13.49
C ALA A 51 11.95 -2.16 12.86
N THR A 52 12.02 -3.21 13.68
CA THR A 52 11.45 -4.52 13.34
C THR A 52 10.35 -4.84 14.34
N CYS A 53 9.10 -4.88 13.89
CA CYS A 53 7.96 -5.30 14.71
C CYS A 53 7.02 -6.21 13.92
N LEU A 54 6.04 -6.80 14.61
CA LEU A 54 4.94 -7.49 13.95
C LEU A 54 4.18 -6.48 13.09
N ILE A 55 4.02 -6.81 11.81
CA ILE A 55 3.25 -6.03 10.84
C ILE A 55 2.24 -6.96 10.16
N HIS A 56 1.10 -6.39 9.76
CA HIS A 56 0.02 -7.12 9.13
C HIS A 56 0.25 -7.33 7.63
N ASN A 57 0.85 -6.32 6.96
CA ASN A 57 0.99 -6.18 5.51
C ASN A 57 -0.30 -6.00 4.72
N ASP A 58 -1.46 -6.01 5.38
CA ASP A 58 -2.77 -5.77 4.76
C ASP A 58 -3.75 -5.21 5.81
N PHE A 59 -3.31 -4.23 6.60
CA PHE A 59 -4.16 -3.61 7.62
C PHE A 59 -5.13 -2.60 6.97
N ARG A 60 -6.41 -2.96 6.94
CA ARG A 60 -7.49 -2.19 6.28
C ARG A 60 -8.83 -2.52 6.94
N PHE A 61 -9.83 -1.65 6.78
CA PHE A 61 -11.08 -1.72 7.55
C PHE A 61 -11.92 -2.96 7.28
N ASP A 62 -11.82 -3.56 6.10
CA ASP A 62 -12.43 -4.86 5.77
C ASP A 62 -11.81 -6.03 6.56
N ASN A 63 -10.59 -5.87 7.08
CA ASN A 63 -9.93 -6.84 7.97
C ASN A 63 -10.15 -6.53 9.46
N VAL A 64 -11.03 -5.58 9.82
CA VAL A 64 -11.30 -5.19 11.20
C VAL A 64 -12.73 -5.55 11.59
N VAL A 65 -12.88 -6.23 12.74
CA VAL A 65 -14.18 -6.56 13.33
C VAL A 65 -14.48 -5.57 14.46
N LEU A 66 -15.58 -4.84 14.33
CA LEU A 66 -16.04 -3.88 15.32
C LEU A 66 -17.07 -4.51 16.27
N ASN A 67 -17.09 -4.04 17.52
CA ASN A 67 -18.13 -4.41 18.48
C ASN A 67 -19.49 -3.84 18.01
N PRO A 68 -20.53 -4.68 17.82
CA PRO A 68 -21.85 -4.22 17.36
C PRO A 68 -22.56 -3.32 18.37
N GLU A 69 -22.23 -3.42 19.66
CA GLU A 69 -22.80 -2.57 20.73
C GLU A 69 -22.00 -1.27 20.93
N ASN A 70 -20.71 -1.27 20.54
CA ASN A 70 -19.83 -0.12 20.64
C ASN A 70 -18.83 -0.07 19.46
N PRO A 71 -19.18 0.57 18.33
CA PRO A 71 -18.36 0.54 17.12
C PRO A 71 -17.00 1.27 17.23
N PHE A 72 -16.71 1.92 18.36
CA PHE A 72 -15.38 2.46 18.65
C PHE A 72 -14.38 1.40 19.14
N GLU A 73 -14.85 0.18 19.39
CA GLU A 73 -14.03 -0.93 19.86
C GLU A 73 -13.76 -1.94 18.74
N VAL A 74 -12.47 -2.18 18.47
CA VAL A 74 -12.01 -3.27 17.61
C VAL A 74 -11.93 -4.55 18.44
N ILE A 75 -12.75 -5.54 18.10
CA ILE A 75 -12.80 -6.85 18.78
C ILE A 75 -12.08 -7.97 18.00
N GLY A 76 -11.58 -7.66 16.80
CA GLY A 76 -10.79 -8.61 16.02
C GLY A 76 -10.09 -7.95 14.84
N VAL A 77 -8.94 -8.51 14.49
CA VAL A 77 -8.21 -8.22 13.25
C VAL A 77 -8.03 -9.56 12.52
N LEU A 78 -8.47 -9.62 11.27
CA LEU A 78 -8.54 -10.83 10.44
C LEU A 78 -7.39 -10.86 9.42
N ASP A 79 -7.25 -11.98 8.72
CA ASP A 79 -6.35 -12.12 7.56
C ASP A 79 -4.84 -11.90 7.81
N TRP A 80 -4.32 -12.60 8.83
CA TRP A 80 -2.90 -12.56 9.20
C TRP A 80 -1.97 -13.36 8.27
N GLU A 81 -2.43 -13.83 7.10
CA GLU A 81 -1.64 -14.72 6.23
C GLU A 81 -0.38 -14.04 5.67
N MET A 82 -0.43 -12.71 5.52
CA MET A 82 0.70 -11.89 5.07
C MET A 82 1.57 -11.35 6.20
N ALA A 83 1.24 -11.65 7.47
CA ALA A 83 1.93 -11.08 8.61
C ALA A 83 3.39 -11.52 8.70
N THR A 84 4.26 -10.60 9.13
CA THR A 84 5.69 -10.88 9.28
C THR A 84 6.33 -9.92 10.30
N LEU A 85 7.63 -10.05 10.53
CA LEU A 85 8.42 -9.02 11.20
C LEU A 85 9.04 -8.09 10.17
N GLY A 86 8.74 -6.80 10.27
CA GLY A 86 9.20 -5.80 9.30
C GLY A 86 9.10 -4.38 9.80
N ASP A 87 9.29 -3.45 8.86
CA ASP A 87 9.27 -2.01 9.13
C ASP A 87 7.81 -1.53 9.30
N PRO A 88 7.47 -0.87 10.44
CA PRO A 88 6.10 -0.43 10.71
C PRO A 88 5.59 0.64 9.73
N LEU A 89 6.45 1.51 9.21
CA LEU A 89 6.04 2.58 8.31
C LEU A 89 5.74 2.05 6.90
N MET A 90 6.35 0.92 6.53
CA MET A 90 5.94 0.19 5.32
C MET A 90 4.51 -0.35 5.43
N ASP A 91 4.09 -0.82 6.61
CA ASP A 91 2.72 -1.29 6.85
C ASP A 91 1.71 -0.14 6.87
N LEU A 92 2.11 1.01 7.45
CA LEU A 92 1.32 2.24 7.39
C LEU A 92 1.17 2.75 5.95
N GLY A 93 2.24 2.73 5.16
CA GLY A 93 2.21 3.06 3.73
C GLY A 93 1.29 2.15 2.92
N ASN A 94 1.28 0.83 3.21
CA ASN A 94 0.33 -0.10 2.60
C ASN A 94 -1.13 0.27 2.92
N SER A 95 -1.40 0.63 4.17
CA SER A 95 -2.74 1.02 4.64
C SER A 95 -3.22 2.29 3.92
N LEU A 96 -2.32 3.28 3.81
CA LEU A 96 -2.61 4.56 3.18
C LEU A 96 -2.74 4.48 1.65
N ALA A 97 -2.19 3.45 1.00
CA ALA A 97 -2.40 3.21 -0.43
C ALA A 97 -3.86 2.94 -0.79
N TYR A 98 -4.66 2.43 0.15
CA TYR A 98 -6.11 2.23 0.00
C TYR A 98 -6.94 3.38 0.59
N TRP A 99 -6.30 4.41 1.13
CA TRP A 99 -6.95 5.55 1.75
C TRP A 99 -7.32 6.59 0.70
N VAL A 100 -8.54 6.46 0.19
CA VAL A 100 -9.12 7.46 -0.70
C VAL A 100 -9.61 8.63 0.16
N GLN A 101 -8.95 9.78 0.04
CA GLN A 101 -9.30 11.01 0.75
C GLN A 101 -10.39 11.78 -0.03
N ALA A 102 -11.15 12.67 0.61
CA ALA A 102 -12.28 13.37 -0.01
C ALA A 102 -11.92 14.29 -1.20
N ASP A 103 -10.67 14.76 -1.27
CA ASP A 103 -10.14 15.69 -2.26
C ASP A 103 -9.26 15.02 -3.33
N ASP A 104 -9.12 13.69 -3.29
CA ASP A 104 -8.47 12.95 -4.37
C ASP A 104 -9.26 13.09 -5.69
N ASP A 105 -8.56 13.00 -6.81
CA ASP A 105 -9.16 13.13 -8.14
C ASP A 105 -10.23 12.08 -8.43
N GLU A 106 -11.13 12.40 -9.38
CA GLU A 106 -12.30 11.59 -9.69
C GLU A 106 -11.96 10.13 -10.06
N PHE A 107 -10.79 9.88 -10.67
CA PHE A 107 -10.40 8.52 -11.02
C PHE A 107 -10.00 7.73 -9.76
N PHE A 108 -9.22 8.31 -8.85
CA PHE A 108 -8.89 7.64 -7.59
C PHE A 108 -10.13 7.40 -6.72
N GLN A 109 -11.05 8.35 -6.67
CA GLN A 109 -12.33 8.20 -5.97
C GLN A 109 -13.09 6.94 -6.39
N LYS A 110 -13.05 6.58 -7.69
CA LYS A 110 -13.71 5.38 -8.23
C LYS A 110 -13.07 4.07 -7.79
N THR A 111 -11.86 4.10 -7.23
CA THR A 111 -11.15 2.93 -6.70
C THR A 111 -11.49 2.60 -5.25
N ARG A 112 -12.27 3.47 -4.60
CA ARG A 112 -12.61 3.38 -3.18
C ARG A 112 -13.25 2.04 -2.83
N THR A 113 -12.67 1.39 -1.82
CA THR A 113 -13.22 0.18 -1.19
C THR A 113 -13.54 0.38 0.29
N GLN A 114 -13.16 1.52 0.87
CA GLN A 114 -13.33 1.86 2.29
C GLN A 114 -13.99 3.24 2.42
N PRO A 115 -14.74 3.53 3.50
CA PRO A 115 -15.43 4.80 3.70
C PRO A 115 -14.49 5.99 4.06
N THR A 116 -13.22 5.96 3.68
CA THR A 116 -12.16 6.92 4.10
C THR A 116 -12.34 8.34 3.58
N ASN A 117 -13.23 8.56 2.62
CA ASN A 117 -13.52 9.86 2.04
C ASN A 117 -14.75 10.55 2.67
N LEU A 118 -15.45 9.89 3.60
CA LEU A 118 -16.66 10.43 4.20
C LEU A 118 -16.35 11.55 5.21
N PRO A 119 -17.27 12.51 5.43
CA PRO A 119 -17.11 13.53 6.46
C PRO A 119 -16.81 12.92 7.83
N GLY A 120 -15.80 13.45 8.52
CA GLY A 120 -15.33 12.97 9.82
C GLY A 120 -14.20 11.94 9.76
N MET A 121 -13.86 11.43 8.57
CA MET A 121 -12.65 10.62 8.39
C MET A 121 -11.40 11.50 8.38
N LEU A 122 -10.30 10.94 8.90
CA LEU A 122 -9.00 11.59 8.87
C LEU A 122 -8.48 11.70 7.43
N THR A 123 -7.85 12.83 7.13
CA THR A 123 -6.93 12.97 6.00
C THR A 123 -5.72 12.05 6.21
N ARG A 124 -4.98 11.73 5.13
CA ARG A 124 -3.77 10.91 5.23
C ARG A 124 -2.73 11.56 6.15
N HIS A 125 -2.62 12.90 6.13
CA HIS A 125 -1.78 13.66 7.05
C HIS A 125 -2.20 13.47 8.51
N GLU A 126 -3.50 13.60 8.81
CA GLU A 126 -4.00 13.39 10.17
C GLU A 126 -3.84 11.93 10.64
N VAL A 127 -3.88 10.95 9.74
CA VAL A 127 -3.55 9.55 10.07
C VAL A 127 -2.08 9.42 10.48
N LEU A 128 -1.16 10.09 9.78
CA LEU A 128 0.26 10.11 10.15
C LEU A 128 0.49 10.75 11.52
N ASP A 129 -0.11 11.93 11.75
CA ASP A 129 -0.01 12.64 13.03
C ASP A 129 -0.57 11.80 14.18
N TYR A 130 -1.72 11.17 13.95
CA TYR A 130 -2.33 10.25 14.90
C TYR A 130 -1.39 9.06 15.19
N TYR A 131 -0.85 8.43 14.16
CA TYR A 131 0.07 7.31 14.30
C TYR A 131 1.33 7.70 15.08
N ALA A 132 1.95 8.83 14.74
CA ALA A 132 3.13 9.36 15.43
C ALA A 132 2.82 9.62 16.91
N SER A 133 1.67 10.26 17.21
CA SER A 133 1.25 10.55 18.59
C SER A 133 1.02 9.29 19.44
N LYS A 134 0.50 8.22 18.84
CA LYS A 134 0.18 6.97 19.54
C LYS A 134 1.38 6.06 19.73
N THR A 135 2.33 6.09 18.80
CA THR A 135 3.48 5.17 18.80
C THR A 135 4.75 5.82 19.33
N GLY A 136 4.81 7.16 19.40
CA GLY A 136 6.03 7.90 19.70
C GLY A 136 7.09 7.80 18.60
N ARG A 137 6.73 7.28 17.41
CA ARG A 137 7.63 7.14 16.27
C ARG A 137 7.61 8.40 15.42
N ALA A 138 8.78 8.79 14.94
CA ALA A 138 8.87 9.73 13.84
C ALA A 138 8.34 9.07 12.56
N VAL A 139 7.64 9.85 11.74
CA VAL A 139 7.08 9.45 10.45
C VAL A 139 7.79 10.20 9.32
N ASP A 140 9.10 10.40 9.47
CA ASP A 140 9.93 11.13 8.52
C ASP A 140 9.98 10.43 7.15
N HIS A 141 10.23 11.21 6.09
CA HIS A 141 10.36 10.71 4.72
C HIS A 141 9.12 9.95 4.22
N PHE A 142 7.92 10.33 4.66
CA PHE A 142 6.70 9.59 4.35
C PHE A 142 6.33 9.55 2.86
N ASP A 143 6.86 10.46 2.05
CA ASP A 143 6.80 10.34 0.59
C ASP A 143 7.28 8.97 0.08
N PHE A 144 8.36 8.44 0.67
CA PHE A 144 8.87 7.13 0.28
C PHE A 144 7.85 6.02 0.61
N TYR A 145 7.31 6.02 1.82
CA TYR A 145 6.37 5.00 2.28
C TYR A 145 5.02 5.08 1.53
N SER A 146 4.55 6.30 1.23
CA SER A 146 3.38 6.55 0.38
C SER A 146 3.61 6.06 -1.05
N MET A 147 4.74 6.43 -1.66
CA MET A 147 5.11 5.96 -3.00
C MET A 147 5.21 4.43 -3.05
N TYR A 148 5.84 3.81 -2.03
CA TYR A 148 5.95 2.36 -1.92
C TYR A 148 4.57 1.69 -1.83
N GLY A 149 3.66 2.24 -1.01
CA GLY A 149 2.29 1.73 -0.87
C GLY A 149 1.54 1.74 -2.20
N LEU A 150 1.56 2.88 -2.91
CA LEU A 150 0.93 3.02 -4.23
C LEU A 150 1.57 2.08 -5.28
N PHE A 151 2.89 1.98 -5.29
CA PHE A 151 3.59 1.06 -6.19
C PHE A 151 3.20 -0.40 -5.90
N ARG A 152 3.22 -0.82 -4.63
CA ARG A 152 2.79 -2.16 -4.22
C ARG A 152 1.35 -2.44 -4.67
N LEU A 153 0.43 -1.49 -4.48
CA LEU A 153 -0.95 -1.61 -4.95
C LEU A 153 -0.98 -1.81 -6.47
N ALA A 154 -0.22 -1.03 -7.23
CA ALA A 154 -0.12 -1.18 -8.68
C ALA A 154 0.40 -2.57 -9.08
N VAL A 155 1.39 -3.13 -8.38
CA VAL A 155 1.88 -4.48 -8.65
C VAL A 155 0.81 -5.54 -8.37
N ILE A 156 0.07 -5.43 -7.26
CA ILE A 156 -1.03 -6.37 -6.93
C ILE A 156 -2.11 -6.35 -8.04
N VAL A 157 -2.54 -5.14 -8.41
CA VAL A 157 -3.52 -4.94 -9.50
C VAL A 157 -2.97 -5.50 -10.81
N GLN A 158 -1.70 -5.25 -11.14
CA GLN A 158 -1.05 -5.74 -12.35
C GLN A 158 -0.94 -7.27 -12.38
N GLN A 159 -0.64 -7.93 -11.26
CA GLN A 159 -0.60 -9.39 -11.21
C GLN A 159 -1.98 -10.02 -11.43
N ILE A 160 -3.05 -9.38 -10.97
CA ILE A 160 -4.43 -9.79 -11.28
C ILE A 160 -4.72 -9.55 -12.76
N TYR A 161 -4.36 -8.37 -13.28
CA TYR A 161 -4.58 -8.01 -14.68
C TYR A 161 -3.82 -8.92 -15.65
N TYR A 162 -2.58 -9.29 -15.34
CA TYR A 162 -1.77 -10.23 -16.12
C TYR A 162 -2.50 -11.55 -16.35
N ARG A 163 -3.10 -12.11 -15.29
CA ARG A 163 -3.90 -13.35 -15.40
C ARG A 163 -5.12 -13.15 -16.30
N TYR A 164 -5.79 -12.00 -16.20
CA TYR A 164 -6.93 -11.67 -17.06
C TYR A 164 -6.51 -11.49 -18.53
N PHE A 165 -5.46 -10.70 -18.79
CA PHE A 165 -4.90 -10.45 -20.13
C PHE A 165 -4.52 -11.75 -20.84
N HIS A 166 -3.93 -12.70 -20.12
CA HIS A 166 -3.58 -14.04 -20.63
C HIS A 166 -4.73 -15.06 -20.56
N LYS A 167 -5.96 -14.63 -20.27
CA LYS A 167 -7.17 -15.48 -20.21
C LYS A 167 -7.08 -16.64 -19.21
N GLN A 168 -6.26 -16.48 -18.16
CA GLN A 168 -6.16 -17.41 -17.03
C GLN A 168 -7.30 -17.19 -16.02
N THR A 169 -7.98 -16.04 -16.11
CA THR A 169 -9.24 -15.75 -15.42
C THR A 169 -10.16 -14.99 -16.36
N SER A 170 -11.47 -15.09 -16.15
CA SER A 170 -12.51 -14.48 -17.00
C SER A 170 -13.38 -13.47 -16.27
N ASN A 171 -13.05 -13.09 -15.03
CA ASN A 171 -13.85 -12.13 -14.27
C ASN A 171 -13.83 -10.75 -14.97
N PRO A 172 -14.99 -10.23 -15.43
CA PRO A 172 -15.05 -8.96 -16.17
C PRO A 172 -14.64 -7.75 -15.34
N GLN A 173 -14.65 -7.84 -14.00
CA GLN A 173 -14.18 -6.77 -13.12
C GLN A 173 -12.70 -6.44 -13.37
N PHE A 174 -11.89 -7.44 -13.75
CA PHE A 174 -10.46 -7.27 -13.97
C PHE A 174 -10.12 -6.63 -15.32
N ALA A 175 -11.08 -6.45 -16.23
CA ALA A 175 -10.85 -5.82 -17.52
C ALA A 175 -10.33 -4.37 -17.40
N HIS A 176 -10.74 -3.66 -16.35
CA HIS A 176 -10.37 -2.27 -16.11
C HIS A 176 -9.03 -2.13 -15.36
N PHE A 177 -8.42 -3.24 -14.93
CA PHE A 177 -7.24 -3.16 -14.07
C PHE A 177 -6.01 -2.64 -14.82
N GLY A 178 -5.87 -2.88 -16.13
CA GLY A 178 -4.81 -2.26 -16.93
C GLY A 178 -4.91 -0.73 -16.97
N GLN A 179 -6.12 -0.18 -17.00
CA GLN A 179 -6.34 1.27 -16.93
C GLN A 179 -5.96 1.81 -15.54
N LEU A 180 -6.33 1.08 -14.48
CA LEU A 180 -5.94 1.42 -13.11
C LEU A 180 -4.41 1.40 -12.92
N VAL A 181 -3.71 0.41 -13.46
CA VAL A 181 -2.24 0.33 -13.39
C VAL A 181 -1.59 1.54 -14.07
N ASN A 182 -2.06 1.91 -15.26
CA ASN A 182 -1.56 3.09 -15.96
C ASN A 182 -1.88 4.40 -15.22
N TYR A 183 -3.04 4.49 -14.58
CA TYR A 183 -3.38 5.62 -13.71
C TYR A 183 -2.44 5.70 -12.50
N LEU A 184 -2.22 4.58 -11.80
CA LEU A 184 -1.33 4.53 -10.63
C LEU A 184 0.10 4.90 -11.00
N GLN A 185 0.59 4.52 -12.18
CA GLN A 185 1.90 4.96 -12.66
C GLN A 185 1.96 6.49 -12.77
N LYS A 186 0.99 7.09 -13.45
CA LYS A 186 0.94 8.55 -13.63
C LYS A 186 0.85 9.27 -12.29
N ARG A 187 0.06 8.75 -11.35
CA ARG A 187 -0.04 9.30 -9.99
C ARG A 187 1.32 9.25 -9.28
N CYS A 188 2.01 8.11 -9.32
CA CYS A 188 3.36 7.99 -8.78
C CYS A 188 4.33 8.99 -9.45
N GLU A 189 4.33 9.11 -10.78
CA GLU A 189 5.20 10.04 -11.49
C GLU A 189 4.92 11.52 -11.15
N GLN A 190 3.66 11.88 -10.91
CA GLN A 190 3.29 13.22 -10.41
C GLN A 190 3.85 13.46 -9.01
N LEU A 191 3.73 12.48 -8.11
CA LEU A 191 4.25 12.56 -6.75
C LEU A 191 5.79 12.65 -6.69
N ILE A 192 6.51 12.17 -7.71
CA ILE A 192 7.97 12.37 -7.81
C ILE A 192 8.32 13.86 -7.97
N GLY A 193 7.52 14.61 -8.74
CA GLY A 193 7.73 16.04 -8.97
C GLY A 193 7.07 16.94 -7.92
N HIS A 194 5.99 16.46 -7.32
CA HIS A 194 5.19 17.15 -6.31
C HIS A 194 4.89 16.19 -5.15
N PRO A 195 5.87 16.00 -4.24
CA PRO A 195 5.68 15.13 -3.09
C PRO A 195 4.50 15.59 -2.24
N GLU A 196 3.88 14.62 -1.58
CA GLU A 196 2.66 14.83 -0.83
C GLU A 196 2.93 15.19 0.63
N PHE A 197 4.10 14.76 1.15
CA PHE A 197 4.54 14.92 2.53
C PHE A 197 5.86 15.68 2.64
#